data_AF-A0A432U2G0-F1
#
_entry.id   AF-A0A432U2G0-F1
#
_cell.length_a   1.000
_cell.length_b   1.000
_cell.length_c   1.000
_cell.angle_alpha   90.00
_cell.angle_beta   90.00
_cell.angle_gamma   90.00
#
_symmetry.space_group_name_H-M   'P 1'
#
loop_
_entity.id
_entity.type
_entity.pdbx_description
1 polymer ?
#
loop_
_entity_poly.entity_id
_entity_poly.type
_entity_poly.pdbx_seq_one_letter_code
_entity_poly.pdbx_strand_id
1 'polypeptide(L)'
;MLDNIEIGVAGRRKTALYEALFLSSKLFNNSKSKERIAILLTDGKDNTDSVPLDMALERAKDNKIKVYTVAVGDKRDYNAQVLKYIAKSTGAKFFSANSRESIQNIYKQINQLEKSKINISKYDKKTYYFHYPLGLALVLLLIYFWRKNTWVLNK
;
A
#
# COMPACT_ATOMS: atom_id res chain seq x y z
N MET A 1 3.65 10.10 9.32
CA MET A 1 3.28 8.69 9.01
C MET A 1 1.76 8.44 9.13
N LEU A 2 0.93 9.49 9.07
CA LEU A 2 -0.53 9.41 9.18
C LEU A 2 -1.25 10.43 8.26
N ASP A 3 -0.63 10.82 7.13
CA ASP A 3 -1.18 11.91 6.28
C ASP A 3 -1.67 11.45 4.91
N ASN A 4 -1.75 10.14 4.65
CA ASN A 4 -2.20 9.61 3.35
C ASN A 4 -3.31 8.55 3.49
N ILE A 5 -4.22 8.72 4.44
CA ILE A 5 -5.51 8.03 4.37
C ILE A 5 -6.50 9.06 3.86
N GLU A 6 -6.68 9.10 2.55
CA GLU A 6 -7.76 9.85 1.93
C GLU A 6 -9.07 9.17 2.35
N ILE A 7 -9.81 9.83 3.25
CA ILE A 7 -11.07 9.34 3.79
C ILE A 7 -12.13 9.48 2.68
N GLY A 8 -12.16 8.47 1.81
CA GLY A 8 -13.02 8.44 0.62
C GLY A 8 -12.93 7.15 -0.22
N VAL A 9 -11.94 6.29 0.01
CA VAL A 9 -11.80 4.99 -0.70
C VAL A 9 -12.67 3.89 -0.09
N ALA A 10 -13.10 4.04 1.16
CA ALA A 10 -14.07 3.14 1.78
C ALA A 10 -15.47 3.52 1.32
N GLY A 11 -15.98 2.81 0.30
CA GLY A 11 -17.36 2.93 -0.15
C GLY A 11 -18.35 2.76 1.01
N ARG A 12 -19.51 3.43 0.91
CA ARG A 12 -20.57 3.36 1.93
C ARG A 12 -20.94 1.89 2.20
N ARG A 13 -20.51 1.37 3.37
CA ARG A 13 -20.94 0.11 4.01
C ARG A 13 -20.61 -1.21 3.28
N LYS A 14 -19.57 -1.27 2.43
CA LYS A 14 -19.09 -2.54 1.86
C LYS A 14 -17.58 -2.68 2.05
N THR A 15 -17.18 -3.62 2.91
CA THR A 15 -15.78 -4.07 3.05
C THR A 15 -15.54 -5.11 1.96
N ALA A 16 -14.53 -4.89 1.11
CA ALA A 16 -14.14 -5.81 0.04
C ALA A 16 -12.81 -6.47 0.41
N LEU A 17 -12.82 -7.28 1.48
CA LEU A 17 -11.61 -7.84 2.07
C LEU A 17 -10.91 -8.80 1.11
N TYR A 18 -11.68 -9.60 0.38
CA TYR A 18 -11.12 -10.64 -0.51
C TYR A 18 -10.51 -10.01 -1.76
N GLU A 19 -11.14 -8.96 -2.28
CA GLU A 19 -10.58 -8.16 -3.38
C GLU A 19 -9.27 -7.49 -2.95
N ALA A 20 -9.23 -6.92 -1.73
CA ALA A 20 -8.00 -6.31 -1.20
C ALA A 20 -6.86 -7.34 -1.09
N LEU A 21 -7.16 -8.56 -0.63
CA LEU A 21 -6.18 -9.64 -0.58
C LEU A 21 -5.72 -10.04 -1.99
N PHE A 22 -6.65 -10.22 -2.92
CA PHE A 22 -6.37 -10.58 -4.31
C PHE A 22 -5.49 -9.52 -5.01
N LEU A 23 -5.86 -8.24 -4.91
CA LEU A 23 -5.08 -7.12 -5.45
C LEU A 23 -3.71 -7.02 -4.79
N SER A 24 -3.63 -7.22 -3.46
CA SER A 24 -2.34 -7.23 -2.77
C SER A 24 -1.41 -8.29 -3.34
N SER A 25 -1.94 -9.50 -3.64
CA SER A 25 -1.16 -10.59 -4.23
C SER A 25 -0.58 -10.24 -5.60
N LYS A 26 -1.31 -9.43 -6.40
CA LYS A 26 -0.85 -8.93 -7.70
C LYS A 26 0.27 -7.90 -7.57
N LEU A 27 0.24 -7.05 -6.53
CA LEU A 27 1.30 -6.07 -6.26
C LEU A 27 2.65 -6.73 -5.94
N PHE A 28 2.64 -7.92 -5.33
CA PHE A 28 3.86 -8.65 -5.00
C PHE A 28 4.53 -9.35 -6.19
N ASN A 29 3.88 -9.41 -7.35
CA ASN A 29 4.40 -10.15 -8.52
C ASN A 29 5.72 -9.57 -9.05
N ASN A 30 6.03 -8.30 -8.75
CA ASN A 30 7.28 -7.63 -9.15
C ASN A 30 8.35 -7.57 -8.03
N SER A 31 8.15 -8.18 -6.86
CA SER A 31 9.09 -8.07 -5.73
C SER A 31 10.09 -9.24 -5.68
N LYS A 32 11.39 -8.92 -5.53
CA LYS A 32 12.50 -9.90 -5.43
C LYS A 32 12.74 -10.43 -4.01
N SER A 33 11.83 -10.25 -3.04
CA SER A 33 12.05 -10.70 -1.66
C SER A 33 11.63 -12.17 -1.46
N LYS A 34 12.45 -12.93 -0.71
CA LYS A 34 12.17 -14.33 -0.35
C LYS A 34 10.96 -14.50 0.58
N GLU A 35 10.66 -13.47 1.36
CA GLU A 35 9.53 -13.45 2.30
C GLU A 35 8.68 -12.21 2.03
N ARG A 36 7.36 -12.42 1.89
CA ARG A 36 6.38 -11.38 1.57
C ARG A 36 5.29 -11.43 2.64
N ILE A 37 5.05 -10.29 3.28
CA ILE A 37 4.04 -10.18 4.33
C ILE A 37 2.97 -9.19 3.88
N ALA A 38 1.71 -9.54 4.12
CA ALA A 38 0.57 -8.65 4.00
C ALA A 38 -0.07 -8.50 5.38
N ILE A 39 -0.45 -7.28 5.75
CA ILE A 39 -1.17 -6.99 6.99
C ILE A 39 -2.56 -6.48 6.61
N LEU A 40 -3.58 -7.27 6.93
CA LEU A 40 -4.97 -7.05 6.63
C LEU A 40 -5.66 -6.46 7.86
N LEU A 41 -6.03 -5.19 7.80
CA LEU A 41 -6.71 -4.48 8.90
C LEU A 41 -8.20 -4.37 8.57
N THR A 42 -9.09 -4.83 9.45
CA THR A 42 -10.55 -4.70 9.27
C THR A 42 -11.25 -4.42 10.59
N ASP A 43 -12.31 -3.61 10.53
CA ASP A 43 -13.19 -3.26 11.64
C ASP A 43 -14.59 -3.90 11.51
N GLY A 44 -14.85 -4.66 10.44
CA GLY A 44 -16.19 -5.11 10.08
C GLY A 44 -16.30 -6.58 9.68
N LYS A 45 -17.56 -7.04 9.55
CA LYS A 45 -17.93 -8.30 8.90
C LYS A 45 -18.03 -8.09 7.38
N ASP A 46 -17.27 -8.84 6.60
CA ASP A 46 -17.46 -8.87 5.15
C ASP A 46 -18.87 -9.30 4.81
N ASN A 47 -19.48 -8.59 3.86
CA ASN A 47 -20.82 -8.91 3.41
C ASN A 47 -21.01 -8.71 1.89
N THR A 48 -19.97 -8.47 1.10
CA THR A 48 -20.09 -8.49 -0.37
C THR A 48 -18.72 -8.51 -1.05
N ASP A 49 -18.27 -9.69 -1.46
CA ASP A 49 -17.05 -9.86 -2.25
C ASP A 49 -17.37 -10.57 -3.57
N SER A 50 -16.82 -10.05 -4.68
CA SER A 50 -16.93 -10.66 -6.02
C SER A 50 -15.94 -11.82 -6.22
N VAL A 51 -14.89 -11.86 -5.40
CA VAL A 51 -13.83 -12.88 -5.42
C VAL A 51 -14.04 -13.85 -4.27
N PRO A 52 -14.12 -15.17 -4.51
CA PRO A 52 -14.19 -16.17 -3.45
C PRO A 52 -12.94 -16.16 -2.56
N LEU A 53 -13.13 -16.36 -1.25
CA LEU A 53 -12.03 -16.39 -0.28
C LEU A 53 -10.96 -17.43 -0.62
N ASP A 54 -11.39 -18.62 -1.06
CA ASP A 54 -10.46 -19.70 -1.39
C ASP A 54 -9.52 -19.33 -2.54
N MET A 55 -10.04 -18.65 -3.56
CA MET A 55 -9.24 -18.15 -4.68
C MET A 55 -8.21 -17.10 -4.22
N ALA A 56 -8.61 -16.18 -3.33
CA ALA A 56 -7.70 -15.19 -2.77
C ALA A 56 -6.60 -15.84 -1.90
N LEU A 57 -6.94 -16.87 -1.13
CA LEU A 57 -5.99 -17.62 -0.30
C LEU A 57 -5.03 -18.47 -1.12
N GLU A 58 -5.51 -19.14 -2.17
CA GLU A 58 -4.69 -19.89 -3.12
C GLU A 58 -3.66 -18.95 -3.74
N ARG A 59 -4.10 -17.79 -4.24
CA ARG A 59 -3.20 -16.81 -4.84
C ARG A 59 -2.19 -16.23 -3.86
N ALA A 60 -2.57 -16.04 -2.60
CA ALA A 60 -1.64 -15.62 -1.56
C ALA A 60 -0.57 -16.68 -1.27
N LYS A 61 -0.97 -17.96 -1.19
CA LYS A 61 -0.07 -19.11 -0.97
C LYS A 61 0.91 -19.30 -2.13
N ASP A 62 0.43 -19.25 -3.36
CA ASP A 62 1.26 -19.38 -4.56
C ASP A 62 2.38 -18.34 -4.60
N ASN A 63 2.05 -17.12 -4.18
CA ASN A 63 2.99 -16.01 -4.11
C ASN A 63 3.84 -16.01 -2.83
N LYS A 64 3.71 -17.02 -1.96
CA LYS A 64 4.38 -17.16 -0.66
C LYS A 64 4.17 -15.96 0.26
N ILE A 65 2.94 -15.44 0.27
CA ILE A 65 2.55 -14.28 1.09
C ILE A 65 1.97 -14.78 2.41
N LYS A 66 2.57 -14.36 3.52
CA LYS A 66 2.02 -14.52 4.87
C LYS A 66 1.05 -13.39 5.16
N VAL A 67 -0.21 -13.69 5.47
CA VAL A 67 -1.27 -12.69 5.67
C VAL A 67 -1.60 -12.56 7.15
N TYR A 68 -1.09 -11.52 7.81
CA TYR A 68 -1.45 -11.18 9.18
C TYR A 68 -2.78 -10.43 9.20
N THR A 69 -3.75 -10.92 9.94
CA THR A 69 -5.05 -10.27 10.07
C THR A 69 -5.14 -9.54 11.41
N VAL A 70 -5.50 -8.26 11.38
CA VAL A 70 -5.67 -7.41 12.56
C VAL A 70 -7.10 -6.89 12.58
N ALA A 71 -7.88 -7.34 13.56
CA ALA A 71 -9.23 -6.84 13.79
C ALA A 71 -9.19 -5.60 14.69
N VAL A 72 -9.89 -4.54 14.33
CA VAL A 72 -10.02 -3.30 15.13
C VAL A 72 -11.45 -3.16 15.62
N GLY A 73 -11.62 -2.92 16.92
CA GLY A 73 -12.97 -2.75 17.51
C GLY A 73 -13.39 -3.93 18.39
N ASP A 74 -14.69 -4.01 18.69
CA ASP A 74 -15.25 -5.03 19.58
C ASP A 74 -15.39 -6.37 18.83
N LYS A 75 -15.35 -7.50 19.56
CA LYS A 75 -15.51 -8.86 19.02
C LYS A 75 -16.81 -9.06 18.25
N ARG A 76 -17.79 -8.20 18.47
CA ARG A 76 -19.10 -8.23 17.81
C ARG A 76 -19.07 -7.67 16.40
N ASP A 77 -18.07 -6.86 16.09
CA ASP A 77 -17.99 -6.05 14.86
C ASP A 77 -17.34 -6.81 13.71
N TYR A 78 -16.58 -7.87 13.99
CA TYR A 78 -15.84 -8.64 12.99
C TYR A 78 -16.07 -10.16 13.08
N ASN A 79 -15.80 -10.88 11.98
CA ASN A 79 -15.83 -12.34 11.97
C ASN A 79 -14.46 -12.92 12.33
N ALA A 80 -14.24 -13.15 13.62
CA ALA A 80 -12.97 -13.69 14.14
C ALA A 80 -12.59 -15.04 13.52
N GLN A 81 -13.58 -15.85 13.13
CA GLN A 81 -13.34 -17.18 12.57
C GLN A 81 -12.74 -17.11 11.17
N VAL A 82 -13.27 -16.23 10.31
CA VAL A 82 -12.74 -16.01 8.97
C VAL A 82 -11.33 -15.41 9.02
N LEU A 83 -11.10 -14.41 9.87
CA LEU A 83 -9.78 -13.78 9.99
C LEU A 83 -8.72 -14.76 10.50
N LYS A 84 -9.06 -15.58 11.51
CA LYS A 84 -8.19 -16.66 11.97
C LYS A 84 -7.93 -17.70 10.88
N TYR A 85 -8.93 -18.03 10.08
CA TYR A 85 -8.78 -18.97 8.98
C TYR A 85 -7.82 -18.44 7.90
N ILE A 86 -7.91 -17.16 7.55
CA ILE A 86 -7.00 -16.50 6.59
C ILE A 86 -5.55 -16.53 7.10
N ALA A 87 -5.34 -16.08 8.35
CA ALA A 87 -4.03 -16.04 8.94
C ALA A 87 -3.41 -17.45 9.05
N LYS A 88 -4.18 -18.42 9.56
CA LYS A 88 -3.73 -19.80 9.72
C LYS A 88 -3.40 -20.44 8.38
N SER A 89 -4.24 -20.22 7.35
CA SER A 89 -4.04 -20.78 6.01
C SER A 89 -2.77 -20.29 5.34
N THR A 90 -2.30 -19.09 5.67
CA THR A 90 -1.09 -18.49 5.09
C THR A 90 0.14 -18.60 6.01
N GLY A 91 0.03 -19.30 7.14
CA GLY A 91 1.13 -19.47 8.11
C GLY A 91 1.42 -18.24 8.97
N ALA A 92 0.48 -17.31 9.06
CA ALA A 92 0.56 -16.08 9.83
C ALA A 92 -0.32 -16.13 11.10
N LYS A 93 -0.40 -15.01 11.84
CA LYS A 93 -1.17 -14.90 13.09
C LYS A 93 -2.30 -13.88 12.98
N PHE A 94 -3.38 -14.16 13.71
CA PHE A 94 -4.48 -13.23 13.94
C PHE A 94 -4.20 -12.37 15.18
N PHE A 95 -4.51 -11.08 15.10
CA PHE A 95 -4.46 -10.14 16.21
C PHE A 95 -5.77 -9.35 16.34
N SER A 96 -6.09 -8.94 17.56
CA SER A 96 -7.18 -8.01 17.84
C SER A 96 -6.58 -6.78 18.52
N ALA A 97 -7.01 -5.61 18.06
CA ALA A 97 -6.57 -4.33 18.58
C ALA A 97 -7.79 -3.50 19.01
N ASN A 98 -7.74 -2.97 20.22
CA ASN A 98 -8.75 -2.06 20.76
C ASN A 98 -8.18 -0.66 21.06
N SER A 99 -6.88 -0.48 20.92
CA SER A 99 -6.19 0.79 21.18
C SER A 99 -5.01 1.01 20.24
N ARG A 100 -4.58 2.27 20.09
CA ARG A 100 -3.38 2.63 19.32
C ARG A 100 -2.12 1.93 19.84
N GLU A 101 -2.00 1.76 21.16
CA GLU A 101 -0.87 1.06 21.80
C GLU A 101 -0.84 -0.43 21.40
N SER A 102 -2.01 -1.07 21.38
CA SER A 102 -2.11 -2.48 20.95
C SER A 102 -1.66 -2.66 19.50
N ILE A 103 -2.03 -1.74 18.60
CA ILE A 103 -1.59 -1.75 17.20
C ILE A 103 -0.06 -1.63 17.11
N GLN A 104 0.55 -0.71 17.86
CA GLN A 104 2.01 -0.55 17.88
C GLN A 104 2.72 -1.82 18.36
N ASN A 105 2.20 -2.47 19.39
CA ASN A 105 2.76 -3.72 19.89
C ASN A 105 2.59 -4.87 18.90
N ILE A 106 1.48 -4.95 18.17
CA ILE A 106 1.26 -5.93 17.10
C ILE A 106 2.30 -5.74 15.99
N TYR A 107 2.52 -4.51 15.52
CA TYR A 107 3.55 -4.24 14.51
C TYR A 107 4.95 -4.62 15.00
N LYS A 108 5.29 -4.36 16.27
CA LYS A 108 6.57 -4.79 16.87
C LYS A 108 6.70 -6.31 16.88
N GLN A 109 5.65 -7.04 17.27
CA GLN A 109 5.63 -8.50 17.26
C GLN A 109 5.81 -9.06 15.84
N ILE A 110 5.08 -8.52 14.87
CA ILE A 110 5.21 -8.93 13.46
C ILE A 110 6.65 -8.70 12.98
N ASN A 111 7.24 -7.54 13.27
CA ASN A 111 8.61 -7.22 12.89
C ASN A 111 9.66 -8.14 13.55
N GLN A 112 9.41 -8.60 14.78
CA GLN A 112 10.28 -9.56 15.46
C GLN A 112 10.18 -10.98 14.88
N LEU A 113 8.98 -11.38 14.45
CA LEU A 113 8.73 -12.67 13.82
C LEU A 113 9.29 -12.71 12.39
N GLU A 114 9.18 -11.59 11.68
CA GLU A 114 9.54 -11.46 10.28
C GLU A 114 10.83 -10.63 10.17
N LYS A 115 11.95 -11.21 10.63
CA LYS A 115 13.31 -10.61 10.57
C LYS A 115 13.89 -10.51 9.15
N SER A 116 13.06 -10.51 8.12
CA SER A 116 13.53 -10.27 6.76
C SER A 116 13.87 -8.77 6.64
N LYS A 117 15.01 -8.46 6.00
CA LYS A 117 15.37 -7.07 5.67
C LYS A 117 14.27 -6.51 4.78
N ILE A 118 13.38 -5.71 5.34
CA ILE A 118 12.30 -5.07 4.61
C ILE A 118 12.97 -4.15 3.58
N ASN A 119 13.04 -4.59 2.33
CA ASN A 119 13.27 -3.70 1.20
C ASN A 119 11.98 -2.91 1.04
N ILE A 120 11.83 -1.88 1.86
CA ILE A 120 10.71 -0.97 1.76
C ILE A 120 10.88 -0.32 0.39
N SER A 121 10.09 -0.76 -0.58
CA SER A 121 9.82 0.06 -1.77
C SER A 121 9.03 1.25 -1.28
N LYS A 122 9.71 2.20 -0.61
CA LYS A 122 9.14 3.52 -0.38
C LYS A 122 8.81 4.04 -1.77
N TYR A 123 7.52 4.23 -2.01
CA TYR A 123 7.08 5.09 -3.09
C TYR A 123 7.57 6.49 -2.71
N ASP A 124 8.83 6.77 -2.97
CA ASP A 124 9.39 8.10 -2.80
C ASP A 124 8.60 8.97 -3.76
N LYS A 125 7.84 9.90 -3.20
CA LYS A 125 7.14 10.94 -3.93
C LYS A 125 8.22 11.77 -4.61
N LYS A 126 8.65 11.37 -5.80
CA LYS A 126 9.65 12.07 -6.59
C LYS A 126 9.07 13.45 -6.92
N THR A 127 9.52 14.46 -6.20
CA THR A 127 9.27 15.84 -6.55
C THR A 127 10.17 16.15 -7.75
N TYR A 128 9.56 16.32 -8.92
CA TYR A 128 10.30 16.56 -10.15
C TYR A 128 10.80 18.02 -10.20
N TYR A 129 12.08 18.24 -9.89
CA TYR A 129 12.76 19.54 -10.01
C TYR A 129 13.11 19.95 -11.46
N PHE A 130 12.53 19.28 -12.47
CA PHE A 130 12.85 19.51 -13.90
C PHE A 130 12.49 20.92 -14.40
N HIS A 131 11.59 21.62 -13.70
CA HIS A 131 11.12 22.94 -14.09
C HIS A 131 12.21 24.03 -13.97
N TYR A 132 13.20 23.86 -13.07
CA TYR A 132 14.31 24.80 -12.93
C TYR A 132 15.25 24.84 -14.16
N PRO A 133 15.83 23.70 -14.62
CA PRO A 133 16.65 23.72 -15.84
C PRO A 133 15.83 24.05 -17.10
N LEU A 134 14.55 23.67 -17.13
CA LEU A 134 13.65 24.03 -18.24
C LEU A 134 13.43 25.54 -18.33
N GLY A 135 13.16 26.20 -17.20
CA GLY A 135 13.01 27.65 -17.14
C GLY A 135 14.29 28.39 -17.56
N LEU A 136 15.45 27.90 -17.13
CA LEU A 136 16.74 28.48 -17.52
C LEU A 136 16.98 28.39 -19.04
N ALA A 137 16.68 27.24 -19.64
CA ALA A 137 16.81 27.06 -21.09
C ALA A 137 15.88 27.99 -21.88
N LEU A 138 14.65 28.19 -21.40
CA LEU A 138 13.65 29.05 -22.03
C LEU A 138 14.09 30.52 -21.99
N VAL A 139 14.63 30.98 -20.86
CA VAL A 139 15.17 32.33 -20.71
C VAL A 139 16.37 32.56 -21.64
N LEU A 140 17.31 31.61 -21.71
CA LEU A 140 18.46 31.71 -22.62
C LEU A 140 18.05 31.77 -24.10
N LEU A 141 17.01 31.02 -24.48
CA LEU A 141 16.47 31.03 -25.84
C LEU A 141 15.84 32.39 -26.18
N LEU A 142 15.08 32.98 -25.26
CA LEU A 142 14.51 34.32 -25.44
C LEU A 142 15.60 35.40 -25.57
N ILE A 143 16.66 35.33 -24.76
CA ILE A 143 17.82 36.24 -24.85
C ILE A 143 18.53 36.09 -26.20
N TYR A 144 18.72 34.85 -26.67
CA TYR A 144 19.32 34.58 -27.97
C TYR A 144 18.47 35.16 -29.11
N PHE A 145 17.15 34.95 -29.06
CA PHE A 145 16.23 35.47 -30.07
C PHE A 145 16.21 37.01 -30.10
N TRP A 146 16.21 37.65 -28.93
CA TRP A 146 16.32 39.10 -28.80
C TRP A 146 17.60 39.64 -29.44
N ARG A 147 18.76 39.05 -29.13
CA ARG A 147 20.05 39.42 -29.73
C ARG A 147 20.06 39.27 -31.24
N LYS A 148 19.41 38.23 -31.77
CA LYS A 148 19.36 37.98 -33.21
C LYS A 148 18.40 38.96 -33.92
N ASN A 149 17.26 39.26 -33.31
CA ASN A 149 16.26 40.16 -33.87
C ASN A 149 16.76 41.61 -33.93
N THR A 150 17.48 42.08 -32.91
CA THR A 150 18.06 43.43 -32.90
C THR A 150 19.18 43.60 -33.94
N TRP A 151 19.86 42.52 -34.33
CA TRP A 151 20.86 42.54 -35.40
C TRP A 151 20.27 42.62 -36.81
N VAL A 152 19.05 42.10 -37.01
CA VAL A 152 18.37 42.10 -38.32
C VAL A 152 17.67 43.42 -38.60
N LEU A 153 17.25 44.16 -37.57
CA LEU A 153 16.56 45.46 -37.72
C LEU A 153 17.51 46.67 -37.83
N ASN A 154 18.82 46.46 -37.67
CA ASN A 154 19.83 47.53 -37.68
C ASN A 154 20.80 47.44 -38.89
N LYS A 155 20.37 46.80 -39.98
CA LYS A 155 21.04 46.72 -41.27
C LYS A 155 20.08 47.12 -42.37
#